data_AF-A0A2V7M6D8-F1
#
_entry.id   AF-A0A2V7M6D8-F1
#
_cell.length_a   1.000
_cell.length_b   1.000
_cell.length_c   1.000
_cell.angle_alpha   90.00
_cell.angle_beta   90.00
_cell.angle_gamma   90.00
#
_symmetry.space_group_name_H-M   'P 1'
#
loop_
_entity.id
_entity.type
_entity.pdbx_description
1 polymer ?
#
loop_
_entity_poly.entity_id
_entity_poly.type
_entity_poly.pdbx_seq_one_letter_code
_entity_poly.pdbx_strand_id
1 'polypeptide(L)' 'MRVLSVVGARPNFMKLAPVDRELVRRGVEHVIVHTGQH' A
#
# COMPACT_ATOMS: atom_id res chain seq x y z
N MET A 1 -1.19 10.45 11.56
CA MET A 1 -1.91 10.39 10.27
C MET A 1 -1.95 8.94 9.83
N ARG A 2 -3.06 8.47 9.26
CA ARG A 2 -3.20 7.09 8.77
C ARG A 2 -3.43 7.12 7.25
N VAL A 3 -2.77 6.24 6.52
CA VAL A 3 -2.87 6.13 5.06
C VAL A 3 -3.44 4.76 4.69
N LEU A 4 -4.45 4.77 3.81
CA LEU A 4 -5.08 3.56 3.28
C LEU A 4 -4.83 3.48 1.76
N SER A 5 -4.17 2.43 1.31
CA SER A 5 -3.96 2.16 -0.12
C SER A 5 -4.87 1.02 -0.57
N VAL A 6 -5.72 1.27 -1.56
CA VAL A 6 -6.64 0.27 -2.13
C VAL A 6 -6.11 -0.17 -3.49
N VAL A 7 -5.84 -1.47 -3.67
CA VAL A 7 -5.22 -2.01 -4.89
C VAL A 7 -6.01 -3.19 -5.49
N GLY A 8 -6.08 -3.20 -6.83
CA GLY A 8 -6.73 -4.23 -7.64
C GLY A 8 -5.80 -5.36 -8.09
N ALA A 9 -4.96 -5.12 -9.08
CA ALA A 9 -4.19 -6.18 -9.74
C ALA A 9 -2.78 -6.39 -9.14
N ARG A 10 -2.18 -7.55 -9.39
CA ARG A 10 -0.80 -7.90 -8.96
C ARG A 10 0.26 -6.81 -9.23
N PRO A 11 0.29 -6.13 -10.40
CA PRO A 11 1.27 -5.07 -10.66
C PRO A 11 1.19 -3.88 -9.70
N ASN A 12 0.03 -3.62 -9.11
CA ASN A 12 -0.15 -2.50 -8.18
C ASN A 12 0.62 -2.70 -6.87
N PHE A 13 0.77 -3.94 -6.40
CA PHE A 13 1.57 -4.24 -5.19
C PHE A 13 3.04 -3.93 -5.40
N MET A 14 3.59 -4.28 -6.58
CA MET A 14 4.98 -3.98 -6.92
C MET A 14 5.24 -2.47 -6.95
N LYS A 15 4.26 -1.69 -7.45
CA LYS A 15 4.31 -0.23 -7.46
C LYS A 15 4.12 0.38 -6.07
N LEU A 16 3.32 -0.25 -5.22
CA LEU A 16 3.02 0.22 -3.86
C LEU A 16 4.17 -0.05 -2.87
N ALA A 17 4.94 -1.11 -3.07
CA ALA A 17 6.04 -1.51 -2.19
C ALA A 17 7.02 -0.36 -1.80
N PRO A 18 7.52 0.49 -2.72
CA PRO A 18 8.37 1.61 -2.32
C PRO A 18 7.64 2.68 -1.48
N VAL A 19 6.35 2.90 -1.70
CA VAL A 19 5.53 3.85 -0.93
C VAL A 19 5.31 3.35 0.49
N ASP A 20 4.95 2.07 0.63
CA ASP A 20 4.79 1.40 1.93
C ASP A 20 6.05 1.52 2.78
N ARG A 21 7.21 1.19 2.20
CA ARG A 21 8.51 1.29 2.88
C ARG A 21 8.78 2.69 3.42
N GLU A 22 8.48 3.73 2.65
CA GLU A 22 8.71 5.11 3.10
C GLU A 22 7.72 5.55 4.18
N LEU A 23 6.45 5.15 4.08
CA LEU A 23 5.43 5.44 5.10
C LEU A 23 5.81 4.79 6.44
N VAL A 24 6.21 3.52 6.42
CA VAL A 24 6.67 2.81 7.62
C VAL A 24 7.90 3.49 8.23
N ARG A 25 8.89 3.89 7.41
CA ARG A 25 10.09 4.61 7.89
C ARG A 25 9.78 5.94 8.57
N ARG A 26 8.71 6.62 8.14
CA ARG A 26 8.23 7.88 8.75
C ARG A 26 7.34 7.65 9.98
N GLY A 27 7.12 6.40 10.39
CA GLY A 27 6.20 6.07 11.48
C GLY A 27 4.73 6.32 11.14
N VAL A 28 4.39 6.35 9.84
CA VAL A 28 3.01 6.51 9.38
C VAL A 28 2.37 5.13 9.35
N GLU A 29 1.21 5.00 10.00
CA GLU A 29 0.42 3.80 9.91
C GLU A 29 -0.15 3.66 8.49
N HIS A 30 0.29 2.61 7.78
CA HIS A 30 -0.13 2.30 6.43
C HIS A 30 -0.91 0.99 6.39
N VAL A 31 -2.14 1.06 5.87
CA VAL A 31 -3.01 -0.10 5.68
C VAL A 31 -3.18 -0.33 4.18
N ILE A 32 -3.01 -1.58 3.75
CA ILE A 32 -3.16 -1.97 2.35
C ILE A 32 -4.39 -2.88 2.24
N VAL A 33 -5.33 -2.50 1.37
CA VAL A 33 -6.53 -3.28 1.07
C VAL A 33 -6.47 -3.77 -0.37
N HIS A 34 -6.57 -5.08 -0.54
CA HIS A 34 -6.75 -5.69 -1.84
C HIS A 34 -8.24 -5.86 -2.13
N THR A 35 -8.69 -5.39 -3.30
CA THR A 35 -10.11 -5.51 -3.74
C THR A 35 -10.49 -6.90 -4.28
N GLY A 36 -9.57 -7.87 -4.29
CA GLY A 36 -9.81 -9.22 -4.81
C GLY A 36 -9.90 -9.32 -6.34
N GLN A 37 -9.57 -8.26 -7.08
CA GLN A 37 -9.52 -8.29 -8.55
C GLN A 37 -8.32 -9.12 -9.04
N HIS A 38 -8.50 -9.91 -10.09
CA HIS A 38 -7.40 -10.58 -10.81
C HIS A 38 -6.85 -9.66 -11.92
#